data_AF-A0A258G0G8-F1
#
_entry.id   AF-A0A258G0G8-F1
#
_cell.length_a   1.000
_cell.length_b   1.000
_cell.length_c   1.000
_cell.angle_alpha   90.00
_cell.angle_beta   90.00
_cell.angle_gamma   90.00
#
_symmetry.space_group_name_H-M   'P 1'
#
loop_
_entity.id
_entity.type
_entity.pdbx_description
1 polymer ?
#
loop_
_entity_poly.entity_id
_entity_poly.type
_entity_poly.pdbx_seq_one_letter_code
_entity_poly.pdbx_strand_id
1 'polypeptide(L)'
;MIAREEVDGNTELLVVPVTTQPPPRPDDAFEIPARVKAHLGLDAERCWIMVTELNRFRWPGPDIRPIERGEDRTPFYGFIPQPLFDTVLAAVVERAAVKQVKVTRRSE
;
A
#
# COMPACT_ATOMS: atom_id res chain seq x y z
N MET A 1 1.84 3.05 2.64
CA MET A 1 2.95 3.96 2.28
C MET A 1 2.57 4.65 0.99
N ILE A 2 2.68 5.97 0.97
CA ILE A 2 2.31 6.80 -0.18
C ILE A 2 3.52 7.68 -0.47
N ALA A 3 4.09 7.58 -1.66
CA ALA A 3 4.93 8.64 -2.20
C ALA A 3 4.07 9.49 -3.14
N ARG A 4 4.19 10.81 -3.03
CA ARG A 4 3.45 11.79 -3.83
C ARG A 4 4.43 12.51 -4.73
N GLU A 5 4.09 12.58 -6.01
CA GLU A 5 4.79 13.42 -7.00
C GLU A 5 3.76 14.34 -7.69
N GLU A 6 4.14 15.59 -7.97
CA GLU A 6 3.36 16.47 -8.83
C GLU A 6 3.92 16.40 -10.24
N VAL A 7 3.12 15.88 -11.17
CA VAL A 7 3.49 15.72 -12.58
C VAL A 7 2.42 16.39 -13.44
N ASP A 8 2.80 17.40 -14.22
CA ASP A 8 1.91 18.13 -15.13
C ASP A 8 0.62 18.66 -14.45
N GLY A 9 0.74 19.16 -13.22
CA GLY A 9 -0.39 19.67 -12.43
C GLY A 9 -1.29 18.59 -11.82
N ASN A 10 -0.94 17.31 -11.98
CA ASN A 10 -1.65 16.19 -11.35
C ASN A 10 -0.84 15.61 -10.19
N THR A 11 -1.53 15.18 -9.14
CA THR A 11 -0.90 14.42 -8.05
C THR A 11 -0.80 12.96 -8.48
N GLU A 12 0.40 12.43 -8.69
CA GLU A 12 0.62 10.98 -8.84
C GLU A 12 1.00 10.38 -7.48
N LEU A 13 0.36 9.25 -7.15
CA LEU A 13 0.66 8.48 -5.95
C LEU A 13 1.29 7.14 -6.34
N LEU A 14 2.36 6.80 -5.63
CA LEU A 14 2.97 5.48 -5.65
C LEU A 14 2.66 4.79 -4.33
N VAL A 15 2.06 3.60 -4.40
CA VAL A 15 1.62 2.84 -3.24
C VAL A 15 2.04 1.38 -3.35
N VAL A 16 2.31 0.75 -2.21
CA VAL A 16 2.45 -0.71 -2.09
C VAL A 16 1.06 -1.33 -1.94
N PRO A 17 0.70 -2.37 -2.72
CA PRO A 17 -0.59 -3.02 -2.57
C PRO A 17 -0.64 -3.87 -1.31
N VAL A 18 -1.84 -3.92 -0.72
CA VAL A 18 -2.19 -4.86 0.35
C VAL A 18 -3.12 -5.91 -0.23
N THR A 19 -2.88 -7.17 0.07
CA THR A 19 -3.67 -8.31 -0.41
C THR A 19 -4.08 -9.22 0.75
N THR A 20 -5.18 -9.95 0.59
CA THR A 20 -5.60 -11.07 1.46
C THR A 20 -5.22 -12.42 0.86
N GLN A 21 -4.47 -12.44 -0.24
CA GLN A 21 -3.89 -13.65 -0.80
C GLN A 21 -2.46 -13.82 -0.30
N PRO A 22 -2.05 -15.03 0.11
CA PRO A 22 -0.68 -15.28 0.54
C PRO A 22 0.29 -15.03 -0.63
N PRO A 23 1.50 -14.52 -0.35
CA PRO A 23 2.48 -14.26 -1.39
C PRO A 23 2.99 -15.57 -2.01
N PRO A 24 3.35 -15.59 -3.30
CA PRO A 24 3.92 -16.78 -3.95
C PRO A 24 5.24 -17.24 -3.32
N ARG A 25 6.02 -16.31 -2.78
CA ARG A 25 7.23 -16.59 -1.98
C ARG A 25 7.16 -15.82 -0.66
N PRO A 26 7.63 -16.40 0.46
CA PRO A 26 7.58 -15.74 1.78
C PRO A 26 8.22 -14.35 1.79
N ASP A 27 9.30 -14.15 1.05
CA ASP A 27 10.05 -12.89 1.06
C ASP A 27 9.37 -11.78 0.23
N ASP A 28 8.40 -12.12 -0.63
CA ASP A 28 7.79 -11.18 -1.56
C ASP A 28 6.78 -10.24 -0.88
N ALA A 29 6.43 -10.49 0.38
CA ALA A 29 5.53 -9.64 1.14
C ALA A 29 5.75 -9.72 2.67
N PHE A 30 5.30 -8.67 3.36
CA PHE A 30 5.23 -8.66 4.83
C PHE A 30 3.81 -8.90 5.30
N GLU A 31 3.60 -9.90 6.15
CA GLU A 31 2.32 -10.06 6.83
C GLU A 31 2.07 -8.90 7.81
N ILE A 32 0.89 -8.30 7.73
CA ILE A 32 0.50 -7.20 8.61
C ILE A 32 0.20 -7.77 10.01
N PRO A 33 0.92 -7.33 11.06
CA PRO A 33 0.68 -7.81 12.42
C PRO A 33 -0.77 -7.58 12.86
N ALA A 34 -1.35 -8.52 13.59
CA ALA A 34 -2.75 -8.46 14.04
C ALA A 34 -3.11 -7.15 14.75
N ARG A 35 -2.20 -6.61 15.58
CA ARG A 35 -2.39 -5.31 16.26
C ARG A 35 -2.48 -4.14 15.28
N VAL A 36 -1.71 -4.16 14.19
CA VAL A 36 -1.75 -3.12 13.15
C VAL A 36 -3.04 -3.24 12.35
N LYS A 37 -3.47 -4.46 12.00
CA LYS A 37 -4.77 -4.69 11.35
C LYS A 37 -5.92 -4.16 12.19
N ALA A 38 -5.95 -4.49 13.49
CA ALA A 38 -6.97 -4.00 14.40
C ALA A 38 -6.98 -2.46 14.51
N HIS A 39 -5.79 -1.83 14.56
CA HIS A 39 -5.65 -0.38 14.56
C HIS A 39 -6.21 0.26 13.27
N LEU A 40 -5.97 -0.37 12.12
CA LEU A 40 -6.45 0.08 10.81
C LEU A 40 -7.90 -0.33 10.52
N GLY A 41 -8.55 -1.11 11.41
CA GLY A 41 -9.89 -1.64 11.18
C GLY A 41 -9.98 -2.69 10.07
N LEU A 42 -8.88 -3.39 9.76
CA LEU A 42 -8.87 -4.50 8.80
C LEU A 42 -9.40 -5.78 9.49
N ASP A 43 -10.43 -6.39 8.92
CA ASP A 43 -11.16 -7.54 9.46
C ASP A 43 -10.66 -8.90 8.94
N ALA A 44 -9.93 -8.90 7.82
CA ALA A 44 -9.42 -10.12 7.22
C ALA A 44 -8.46 -10.90 8.15
N GLU A 45 -8.54 -12.24 8.08
CA GLU A 45 -7.76 -13.16 8.90
C GLU A 45 -6.25 -12.92 8.74
N ARG A 46 -5.79 -12.69 7.50
CA ARG A 46 -4.39 -12.37 7.16
C ARG A 46 -4.35 -11.37 6.02
N CYS A 47 -3.46 -10.40 6.13
CA CYS A 47 -3.20 -9.40 5.09
C CYS A 47 -1.69 -9.28 4.88
N TRP A 48 -1.28 -9.04 3.66
CA TRP A 48 0.12 -8.92 3.28
C TRP A 48 0.37 -7.61 2.53
N ILE A 49 1.50 -6.95 2.83
CA ILE A 49 2.02 -5.81 2.07
C ILE A 49 3.01 -6.36 1.05
N MET A 50 2.68 -6.29 -0.24
CA MET A 50 3.56 -6.76 -1.30
C MET A 50 4.71 -5.78 -1.50
N VAL A 51 5.96 -6.28 -1.51
CA VAL A 51 7.17 -5.47 -1.71
C VAL A 51 7.80 -5.67 -3.10
N THR A 52 7.25 -6.59 -3.87
CA THR A 52 7.57 -6.83 -5.29
C THR A 52 6.68 -6.04 -6.24
N GLU A 53 5.69 -5.32 -5.73
CA GLU A 53 4.69 -4.63 -6.52
C GLU A 53 4.52 -3.20 -6.05
N LEU A 54 4.40 -2.28 -6.99
CA LEU A 54 4.04 -0.89 -6.74
C LEU A 54 2.93 -0.50 -7.69
N ASN A 55 1.88 0.13 -7.17
CA ASN A 55 0.82 0.72 -7.97
C ASN A 55 1.08 2.23 -8.09
N ARG A 56 1.07 2.74 -9.32
CA ARG A 56 1.11 4.18 -9.61
C ARG A 56 -0.23 4.63 -10.17
N PHE A 57 -0.86 5.64 -9.57
CA PHE A 57 -2.14 6.18 -10.06
C PHE A 57 -2.26 7.69 -9.81
N ARG A 58 -3.13 8.36 -10.58
CA ARG A 58 -3.43 9.78 -10.41
C ARG A 58 -4.42 9.98 -9.27
N TRP A 59 -4.21 11.01 -8.45
CA TRP A 59 -5.03 11.38 -7.32
C TRP A 59 -5.76 12.71 -7.55
N PRO A 60 -7.04 12.83 -7.15
CA PRO A 60 -7.92 11.73 -6.74
C PRO A 60 -8.27 10.86 -7.96
N GLY A 61 -8.06 9.55 -7.85
CA GLY A 61 -8.37 8.57 -8.88
C GLY A 61 -9.76 7.96 -8.71
N PRO A 62 -10.35 7.40 -9.78
CA PRO A 62 -11.69 6.81 -9.77
C PRO A 62 -11.82 5.59 -8.83
N ASP A 63 -10.71 4.89 -8.57
CA ASP A 63 -10.69 3.69 -7.73
C ASP A 63 -10.66 3.97 -6.22
N ILE A 64 -10.54 5.24 -5.81
CA ILE A 64 -10.57 5.61 -4.40
C ILE A 64 -12.02 5.60 -3.94
N ARG A 65 -12.34 4.68 -3.03
CA ARG A 65 -13.66 4.64 -2.39
C ARG A 65 -13.58 5.18 -0.96
N PRO A 66 -14.53 6.02 -0.54
CA PRO A 66 -14.63 6.41 0.86
C PRO A 66 -14.91 5.16 1.69
N ILE A 67 -14.30 5.10 2.88
CA ILE A 67 -14.56 4.04 3.84
C ILE A 67 -15.87 4.39 4.56
N GLU A 68 -16.82 3.45 4.58
CA GLU A 68 -18.09 3.61 5.29
C GLU A 68 -17.90 3.31 6.79
N ARG A 69 -17.09 4.14 7.48
CA ARG A 69 -16.83 3.99 8.92
C ARG A 69 -16.99 5.33 9.64
N GLY A 70 -18.08 5.48 10.38
CA GLY A 70 -18.42 6.72 11.08
C GLY A 70 -19.00 7.79 10.16
N GLU A 71 -19.08 9.04 10.65
CA GLU A 71 -19.61 10.18 9.87
C GLU A 71 -18.59 10.73 8.86
N ASP A 72 -17.29 10.47 9.06
CA ASP A 72 -16.21 10.95 8.20
C ASP A 72 -15.96 10.00 7.02
N ARG A 73 -16.33 10.44 5.81
CA ARG A 73 -16.11 9.71 4.55
C ARG A 73 -14.67 9.84 4.05
N THR A 74 -13.72 9.34 4.84
CA THR A 74 -12.29 9.34 4.47
C THR A 74 -11.91 8.08 3.67
N PRO A 75 -11.05 8.18 2.64
CA PRO A 75 -10.47 7.02 1.97
C PRO A 75 -9.27 6.41 2.72
N PHE A 76 -8.87 6.99 3.85
CA PHE A 76 -7.68 6.57 4.61
C PHE A 76 -8.07 5.69 5.80
N TYR A 77 -7.53 4.47 5.84
CA TYR A 77 -7.72 3.53 6.96
C TYR A 77 -6.97 3.94 8.24
N GLY A 78 -5.91 4.75 8.10
CA GLY A 78 -5.07 5.19 9.21
C GLY A 78 -3.58 5.10 8.89
N PHE A 79 -2.76 5.34 9.92
CA PHE A 79 -1.30 5.25 9.83
C PHE A 79 -0.80 3.87 10.29
N ILE A 80 0.26 3.37 9.65
CA ILE A 80 1.00 2.21 10.15
C ILE A 80 2.08 2.66 11.13
N PRO A 81 2.46 1.81 12.11
CA PRO A 81 3.57 2.13 13.00
C PRO A 81 4.87 2.38 12.22
N GLN A 82 5.66 3.37 12.67
CA GLN A 82 6.93 3.74 12.03
C GLN A 82 7.88 2.54 11.80
N PRO A 83 8.08 1.61 12.76
CA PRO A 83 8.99 0.49 12.53
C PRO A 83 8.55 -0.44 11.38
N LEU A 84 7.23 -0.64 11.22
CA LEU A 84 6.69 -1.42 10.11
C LEU A 84 6.87 -0.66 8.79
N PHE A 85 6.64 0.65 8.80
CA PHE A 85 6.88 1.50 7.63
C PHE A 85 8.33 1.41 7.16
N ASP A 86 9.29 1.61 8.06
CA ASP A 86 10.72 1.63 7.73
C ASP A 86 11.17 0.28 7.15
N THR A 87 10.70 -0.81 7.76
CA THR A 87 11.01 -2.18 7.29
C THR A 87 10.49 -2.43 5.88
N VAL A 88 9.24 -2.07 5.61
CA VAL A 88 8.63 -2.24 4.28
C VAL A 88 9.32 -1.34 3.25
N LEU A 89 9.61 -0.09 3.61
CA LEU A 89 10.29 0.86 2.72
C LEU A 89 11.67 0.35 2.32
N ALA A 90 12.46 -0.13 3.29
CA ALA A 90 13.78 -0.71 3.02
C ALA A 90 13.70 -1.87 2.01
N ALA A 91 12.76 -2.80 2.22
CA ALA A 91 12.57 -3.94 1.32
C ALA A 91 12.12 -3.54 -0.09
N VAL A 92 11.24 -2.53 -0.22
CA VAL A 92 10.83 -1.99 -1.52
C VAL A 92 12.01 -1.36 -2.24
N VAL A 93 12.81 -0.55 -1.54
CA VAL A 93 13.98 0.12 -2.12
C VAL A 93 15.02 -0.90 -2.59
N GLU A 94 15.30 -1.92 -1.78
CA GLU A 94 16.20 -3.01 -2.14
C GLU A 94 15.74 -3.72 -3.41
N ARG A 95 14.47 -4.13 -3.47
CA ARG A 95 13.88 -4.81 -4.63
C ARG A 95 13.82 -3.92 -5.87
N ALA A 96 13.58 -2.62 -5.69
CA ALA A 96 13.54 -1.67 -6.79
C ALA A 96 14.94 -1.48 -7.40
N ALA A 97 15.99 -1.42 -6.57
CA ALA A 97 17.38 -1.29 -7.02
C ALA A 97 17.81 -2.48 -7.90
N VAL A 98 17.33 -3.68 -7.59
CA VAL A 98 17.62 -4.90 -8.38
C VAL A 98 16.60 -5.18 -9.50
N LYS A 99 15.73 -4.21 -9.83
CA LYS A 99 14.68 -4.31 -10.87
C LYS A 99 13.69 -5.47 -10.66
N GLN A 100 13.47 -5.88 -9.42
CA GLN A 100 12.51 -6.93 -9.05
C GLN A 100 11.14 -6.39 -8.63
N VAL A 101 10.90 -5.10 -8.80
CA VAL A 101 9.60 -4.49 -8.51
C VAL A 101 8.83 -4.26 -9.79
N LYS A 102 7.64 -4.84 -9.86
CA LYS A 102 6.67 -4.58 -10.92
C LYS A 102 5.90 -3.30 -10.60
N VAL A 103 6.19 -2.23 -11.34
CA VAL A 103 5.40 -0.99 -11.28
C VAL A 103 4.21 -1.12 -12.21
N THR A 104 3.01 -1.18 -11.65
CA THR A 104 1.75 -1.23 -12.40
C THR A 104 1.14 0.16 -12.44
N ARG A 105 0.98 0.72 -13.64
CA ARG A 105 0.18 1.94 -13.82
C ARG A 105 -1.29 1.55 -13.71
N ARG A 106 -1.99 2.08 -12.73
CA ARG A 106 -3.45 1.99 -12.64
C ARG A 106 -4.05 3.25 -13.23
N SER A 107 -4.46 3.11 -14.47
CA SER A 107 -5.37 3.99 -15.20
C SER A 107 -6.50 3.08 -15.68
N GLU A 108 -7.74 3.59 -15.68
CA GLU A 108 -8.88 2.93 -16.34
C GLU A 108 -8.51 2.32 -17.70
#